data_AF-A0A5C0VIG2-F1
#
_entry.id   AF-A0A5C0VIG2-F1
#
_cell.length_a   1.000
_cell.length_b   1.000
_cell.length_c   1.000
_cell.angle_alpha   90.00
_cell.angle_beta   90.00
_cell.angle_gamma   90.00
#
_symmetry.space_group_name_H-M   'P 1'
#
loop_
_entity.id
_entity.type
_entity.pdbx_description
1 polymer ?
#
loop_
_entity_poly.entity_id
_entity_poly.type
_entity_poly.pdbx_seq_one_letter_code
_entity_poly.pdbx_strand_id
1 'polypeptide(L)'
;MNKNFKFYAISATIALLIHFSLRFIPAEFYKLIQPYLLAFYFAAISFYLYLKTKQLQLVNYLKLVAYYIALYIIISFIELILGIPHPYLIAEIFIQIALCGTAVLIGFGLAFIKDRLTVK
;
A
#
# COMPACT_ATOMS: atom_id res chain seq x y z
N MET A 1 18.39 -4.91 10.43
CA MET A 1 17.75 -3.65 10.00
C MET A 1 17.56 -3.52 8.48
N ASN A 2 18.49 -3.96 7.63
CA ASN A 2 18.48 -3.65 6.19
C ASN A 2 17.40 -4.38 5.33
N LYS A 3 16.92 -5.57 5.76
CA LYS A 3 15.91 -6.35 4.99
C LYS A 3 14.49 -5.75 5.03
N ASN A 4 14.12 -5.11 6.14
CA ASN A 4 12.77 -4.54 6.30
C ASN A 4 12.62 -3.24 5.50
N PHE A 5 13.65 -2.39 5.48
CA PHE A 5 13.68 -1.17 4.68
C PHE A 5 13.51 -1.46 3.18
N LYS A 6 14.27 -2.44 2.66
CA LYS A 6 14.15 -2.86 1.25
C LYS A 6 12.75 -3.35 0.92
N PHE A 7 12.09 -4.09 1.83
CA PHE A 7 10.71 -4.53 1.64
C PHE A 7 9.72 -3.35 1.58
N TYR A 8 9.83 -2.38 2.51
CA TYR A 8 8.96 -1.21 2.51
C TYR A 8 9.13 -0.36 1.26
N ALA A 9 10.38 -0.10 0.86
CA ALA A 9 10.70 0.68 -0.33
C ALA A 9 10.14 0.03 -1.60
N ILE A 10 10.43 -1.27 -1.83
CA ILE A 10 9.93 -1.99 -3.01
C ILE A 10 8.40 -2.00 -3.03
N SER A 11 7.78 -2.27 -1.87
CA SER A 11 6.32 -2.38 -1.79
C SER A 11 5.64 -1.03 -2.04
N ALA A 12 6.21 0.06 -1.53
CA ALA A 12 5.71 1.40 -1.82
C ALA A 12 5.90 1.74 -3.30
N THR A 13 7.07 1.47 -3.89
CA THR A 13 7.33 1.73 -5.31
C THR A 13 6.36 1.00 -6.22
N ILE A 14 6.06 -0.29 -5.97
CA ILE A 14 5.11 -1.04 -6.79
C ILE A 14 3.69 -0.45 -6.71
N ALA A 15 3.23 -0.10 -5.51
CA ALA A 15 1.92 0.54 -5.33
C ALA A 15 1.84 1.89 -6.06
N LEU A 16 2.93 2.66 -6.05
CA LEU A 16 3.03 3.93 -6.75
C LEU A 16 3.09 3.74 -8.28
N LEU A 17 3.77 2.72 -8.77
CA LEU A 17 3.77 2.38 -10.20
C LEU A 17 2.36 2.01 -10.69
N ILE A 18 1.63 1.21 -9.91
CA ILE A 18 0.22 0.92 -10.21
C ILE A 18 -0.57 2.23 -10.20
N HIS A 19 -0.41 3.07 -9.18
CA HIS A 19 -1.15 4.32 -9.10
C HIS A 19 -0.85 5.30 -10.26
N PHE A 20 0.41 5.54 -10.59
CA PHE A 20 0.83 6.55 -11.57
C PHE A 20 0.94 6.05 -13.01
N SER A 21 0.76 4.74 -13.28
CA SER A 21 0.78 4.21 -14.66
C SER A 21 -0.34 4.73 -15.57
N LEU A 22 -1.30 5.48 -15.00
CA LEU A 22 -2.26 6.36 -15.69
C LEU A 22 -1.64 7.22 -16.82
N ARG A 23 -0.35 7.54 -16.76
CA ARG A 23 0.32 8.42 -17.74
C ARG A 23 0.78 7.72 -19.02
N PHE A 24 0.78 6.38 -19.07
CA PHE A 24 1.39 5.62 -20.17
C PHE A 24 0.41 4.70 -20.92
N ILE A 25 -0.85 4.63 -20.50
CA ILE A 25 -1.89 3.72 -21.02
C ILE A 25 -3.14 4.55 -21.36
N PRO A 26 -3.96 4.18 -22.38
CA PRO A 26 -5.20 4.89 -22.69
C PRO A 26 -6.09 5.11 -21.45
N ALA A 27 -6.45 6.37 -21.19
CA ALA A 27 -7.06 6.80 -19.93
C ALA A 27 -8.39 6.09 -19.59
N GLU A 28 -9.15 5.66 -20.60
CA GLU A 28 -10.43 4.96 -20.45
C GLU A 28 -10.26 3.56 -19.84
N PHE A 29 -9.34 2.76 -20.40
CA PHE A 29 -9.11 1.37 -19.97
C PHE A 29 -8.45 1.31 -18.59
N TYR A 30 -7.54 2.25 -18.32
CA TYR A 30 -6.80 2.25 -17.07
C TYR A 30 -7.62 2.73 -15.87
N LYS A 31 -8.51 3.72 -16.05
CA LYS A 31 -9.47 4.14 -14.99
C LYS A 31 -10.32 2.97 -14.50
N LEU A 32 -10.65 2.04 -15.41
CA LEU A 32 -11.42 0.85 -15.08
C LEU A 32 -10.57 -0.16 -14.29
N ILE A 33 -9.30 -0.35 -14.64
CA ILE A 33 -8.45 -1.42 -14.10
C ILE A 33 -7.65 -1.02 -12.85
N GLN A 34 -7.25 0.25 -12.73
CA GLN A 34 -6.47 0.77 -11.61
C GLN A 34 -7.01 0.42 -10.21
N PRO A 35 -8.32 0.60 -9.90
CA PRO A 35 -8.84 0.24 -8.58
C PRO A 35 -8.69 -1.26 -8.30
N TYR A 36 -8.89 -2.12 -9.32
CA TYR A 36 -8.72 -3.57 -9.17
C TYR A 36 -7.26 -3.97 -8.99
N LEU A 37 -6.32 -3.32 -9.67
CA LEU A 37 -4.88 -3.57 -9.49
C LEU A 37 -4.40 -3.15 -8.11
N LEU A 38 -4.82 -1.98 -7.62
CA LEU A 38 -4.52 -1.53 -6.25
C LEU A 38 -5.13 -2.49 -5.22
N ALA A 39 -6.38 -2.88 -5.39
CA ALA A 39 -7.06 -3.83 -4.51
C ALA A 39 -6.35 -5.20 -4.50
N PHE A 40 -6.00 -5.74 -5.67
CA PHE A 40 -5.27 -7.00 -5.80
C PHE A 40 -3.90 -6.92 -5.13
N TYR A 41 -3.18 -5.82 -5.35
CA TYR A 41 -1.88 -5.60 -4.74
C TYR A 41 -1.97 -5.53 -3.21
N PHE A 42 -2.90 -4.76 -2.66
CA PHE A 42 -3.09 -4.65 -1.22
C PHE A 42 -3.55 -5.96 -0.59
N ALA A 43 -4.41 -6.73 -1.27
CA ALA A 43 -4.76 -8.08 -0.84
C ALA A 43 -3.54 -9.00 -0.79
N ALA A 44 -2.67 -8.97 -1.81
CA ALA A 44 -1.43 -9.73 -1.83
C ALA A 44 -0.49 -9.33 -0.67
N ILE A 45 -0.39 -8.04 -0.34
CA ILE A 45 0.33 -7.54 0.83
C ILE A 45 -0.27 -8.12 2.12
N SER A 46 -1.60 -8.12 2.29
CA SER A 46 -2.24 -8.74 3.45
C SER A 46 -1.85 -10.20 3.62
N PHE A 47 -1.87 -11.00 2.54
CA PHE A 47 -1.47 -12.41 2.58
C PHE A 47 0.02 -12.58 2.87
N TYR A 48 0.88 -11.76 2.27
CA TYR A 48 2.31 -11.77 2.57
C TYR A 48 2.57 -11.50 4.05
N LEU A 49 1.90 -10.50 4.63
CA LEU A 49 2.01 -10.17 6.04
C LEU A 49 1.51 -11.31 6.93
N TYR A 50 0.37 -11.92 6.58
CA TYR A 50 -0.13 -13.11 7.27
C TYR A 50 0.91 -14.24 7.32
N LEU A 51 1.58 -14.54 6.20
CA LEU A 51 2.60 -15.60 6.14
C LEU A 51 3.89 -15.26 6.91
N LYS A 52 4.25 -13.98 7.00
CA LYS A 52 5.50 -13.53 7.63
C LYS A 52 5.38 -13.20 9.11
N THR A 53 4.17 -12.88 9.58
CA THR A 53 3.97 -12.41 10.96
C THR A 53 3.95 -13.59 11.92
N LYS A 54 5.11 -13.93 12.50
CA LYS A 54 5.24 -14.96 13.53
C LYS A 54 5.07 -14.45 14.97
N GLN A 55 5.05 -13.14 15.20
CA GLN A 55 5.12 -12.55 16.55
C GLN A 55 4.16 -11.38 16.82
N LEU A 56 3.08 -11.23 16.04
CA LEU A 56 2.06 -10.16 16.24
C LEU A 56 2.62 -8.73 16.42
N GLN A 57 3.80 -8.43 15.86
CA GLN A 57 4.44 -7.11 15.96
C GLN A 57 3.84 -6.09 14.98
N LEU A 58 2.58 -5.71 15.20
CA LEU A 58 1.79 -4.81 14.33
C LEU A 58 2.51 -3.50 14.01
N VAL A 59 3.15 -2.89 15.02
CA VAL A 59 3.87 -1.62 14.91
C VAL A 59 4.95 -1.65 13.83
N ASN A 60 5.60 -2.80 13.61
CA ASN A 60 6.64 -2.91 12.59
C ASN A 60 6.09 -2.88 11.17
N TYR A 61 4.82 -3.21 10.96
CA TYR A 61 4.22 -3.22 9.63
C TYR A 61 3.30 -2.01 9.39
N LEU A 62 2.85 -1.32 10.44
CA LEU A 62 2.28 0.03 10.28
C LEU A 62 3.28 1.02 9.68
N LYS A 63 4.59 0.80 9.87
CA LYS A 63 5.65 1.55 9.18
C LYS A 63 5.53 1.46 7.65
N LEU A 64 5.01 0.35 7.10
CA LEU A 64 4.77 0.22 5.65
C LEU A 64 3.80 1.30 5.15
N VAL A 65 2.72 1.56 5.92
CA VAL A 65 1.73 2.59 5.59
C VAL A 65 2.40 3.97 5.57
N ALA A 66 3.17 4.29 6.60
CA ALA A 66 3.89 5.56 6.68
C ALA A 66 4.87 5.74 5.50
N TYR A 67 5.63 4.70 5.15
CA TYR A 67 6.55 4.73 4.00
C TYR A 67 5.82 4.94 2.67
N TYR A 68 4.74 4.20 2.45
CA TYR A 68 3.93 4.31 1.24
C TYR A 68 3.38 5.73 1.06
N ILE A 69 2.82 6.30 2.13
CA ILE A 69 2.20 7.62 2.11
C ILE A 69 3.23 8.74 1.99
N ALA A 70 4.38 8.61 2.67
CA ALA A 70 5.47 9.57 2.50
C ALA A 70 5.93 9.64 1.03
N LEU A 71 6.13 8.48 0.38
CA LEU A 71 6.50 8.44 -1.03
C LEU A 71 5.38 8.95 -1.94
N TYR A 72 4.12 8.64 -1.64
CA TYR A 72 2.96 9.16 -2.38
C TYR A 72 2.93 10.70 -2.36
N ILE A 73 3.11 11.30 -1.18
CA ILE A 73 3.15 12.75 -1.00
C ILE A 73 4.32 13.37 -1.77
N ILE A 74 5.52 12.78 -1.67
CA ILE A 74 6.71 13.27 -2.39
C ILE A 74 6.45 13.29 -3.90
N ILE A 75 5.93 12.20 -4.48
CA ILE A 75 5.64 12.14 -5.91
C ILE A 75 4.57 13.16 -6.29
N SER A 76 3.48 13.23 -5.54
CA SER A 76 2.40 14.20 -5.80
C SER A 76 2.90 15.64 -5.74
N PHE A 77 3.83 15.95 -4.84
CA PHE A 77 4.44 17.28 -4.75
C PHE A 77 5.35 17.60 -5.94
N ILE A 78 6.13 16.62 -6.42
CA ILE A 78 6.91 16.75 -7.65
C ILE A 78 5.97 17.01 -8.84
N GLU A 79 4.85 16.30 -8.93
CA GLU A 79 3.87 16.46 -10.00
C GLU A 79 3.18 17.84 -9.98
N LEU A 80 2.88 18.37 -8.79
CA LEU A 80 2.40 19.74 -8.61
C LEU A 80 3.42 20.78 -9.09
N ILE A 81 4.71 20.61 -8.78
CA ILE A 81 5.79 21.49 -9.27
C ILE A 81 5.88 21.46 -10.81
N LEU A 82 5.63 20.30 -11.42
CA LEU A 82 5.59 20.12 -12.87
C LEU A 82 4.29 20.62 -13.53
N GLY A 83 3.38 21.22 -12.77
CA GLY A 83 2.14 21.82 -13.28
C GLY A 83 1.02 20.82 -13.57
N ILE A 84 1.07 19.61 -13.01
CA ILE A 84 0.08 18.57 -13.27
C ILE A 84 -1.05 18.69 -12.24
N PRO A 85 -2.32 18.78 -12.67
CA PRO A 85 -3.43 19.06 -11.76
C PRO A 85 -3.77 17.85 -10.87
N HIS A 86 -3.89 18.10 -9.57
CA HIS A 86 -4.40 17.13 -8.58
C HIS A 86 -5.63 17.67 -7.84
N PRO A 87 -6.83 17.67 -8.47
CA PRO A 87 -8.04 18.25 -7.88
C PRO A 87 -8.50 17.55 -6.59
N TYR A 88 -8.08 16.30 -6.36
CA TYR A 88 -8.52 15.47 -5.25
C TYR A 88 -7.37 14.99 -4.35
N LEU A 89 -6.21 15.64 -4.38
CA LEU A 89 -4.98 15.16 -3.72
C LEU A 89 -5.19 14.74 -2.26
N ILE A 90 -5.88 15.58 -1.48
CA ILE A 90 -6.14 15.31 -0.07
C ILE A 90 -7.00 14.04 0.09
N ALA A 91 -8.08 13.93 -0.70
CA ALA A 91 -8.95 12.76 -0.67
C ALA A 91 -8.21 11.49 -1.11
N GLU A 92 -7.37 11.58 -2.14
CA GLU A 92 -6.52 10.47 -2.59
C GLU A 92 -5.57 10.01 -1.48
N ILE A 93 -4.91 10.92 -0.76
CA ILE A 93 -4.05 10.57 0.37
C ILE A 93 -4.82 9.80 1.43
N PHE A 94 -6.01 10.27 1.83
CA PHE A 94 -6.83 9.56 2.82
C PHE A 94 -7.27 8.18 2.34
N ILE A 95 -7.66 8.05 1.07
CA ILE A 95 -8.04 6.77 0.47
C ILE A 95 -6.84 5.82 0.45
N GLN A 96 -5.65 6.30 0.07
CA GLN A 96 -4.44 5.49 0.05
C GLN A 96 -3.99 5.05 1.45
N ILE A 97 -4.14 5.92 2.46
CA ILE A 97 -3.95 5.55 3.87
C ILE A 97 -4.90 4.43 4.26
N ALA A 98 -6.20 4.58 3.93
CA ALA A 98 -7.22 3.60 4.26
C ALA A 98 -6.98 2.25 3.57
N LEU A 99 -6.63 2.25 2.28
CA LEU A 99 -6.34 1.03 1.52
C LEU A 99 -5.12 0.29 2.09
N CYS A 100 -3.99 0.98 2.25
CA CYS A 100 -2.77 0.38 2.76
C CYS A 100 -2.90 -0.03 4.24
N GLY A 101 -3.53 0.80 5.07
CA GLY A 101 -3.78 0.52 6.48
C GLY A 101 -4.68 -0.70 6.68
N THR A 102 -5.80 -0.75 5.97
CA THR A 102 -6.71 -1.91 5.99
C THR A 102 -5.99 -3.19 5.57
N ALA A 103 -5.16 -3.14 4.53
CA ALA A 103 -4.40 -4.30 4.08
C ALA A 103 -3.46 -4.85 5.17
N VAL A 104 -2.76 -3.97 5.88
CA VAL A 104 -1.91 -4.35 7.02
C VAL A 104 -2.75 -4.99 8.12
N LEU A 105 -3.87 -4.37 8.50
CA LEU A 105 -4.74 -4.87 9.56
C LEU A 105 -5.35 -6.24 9.21
N ILE A 106 -5.78 -6.47 7.98
CA ILE A 106 -6.29 -7.77 7.53
C ILE A 106 -5.21 -8.84 7.66
N GLY A 107 -3.99 -8.59 7.16
CA GLY A 107 -2.89 -9.54 7.26
C GLY A 107 -2.56 -9.93 8.71
N PHE A 108 -2.63 -8.95 9.61
CA PHE A 108 -2.46 -9.16 11.05
C PHE A 108 -3.63 -9.93 11.69
N GLY A 109 -4.87 -9.56 11.37
CA GLY A 109 -6.06 -10.23 11.86
C GLY A 109 -6.07 -11.72 11.50
N LEU A 110 -5.68 -12.05 10.27
CA LEU A 110 -5.53 -13.44 9.83
C LEU A 110 -4.44 -14.18 10.62
N ALA A 111 -3.30 -13.54 10.90
CA ALA A 111 -2.24 -14.15 11.70
C ALA A 111 -2.69 -14.41 13.15
N PHE A 112 -3.41 -13.46 13.76
CA PHE A 112 -3.99 -13.62 15.09
C PHE A 112 -5.02 -14.75 15.16
N ILE A 113 -5.95 -14.82 14.18
CA ILE A 113 -6.95 -15.88 14.12
C ILE A 113 -6.26 -17.25 14.04
N LYS A 114 -5.24 -17.38 13.20
CA LYS A 114 -4.46 -18.61 13.09
C LYS A 114 -3.80 -18.97 14.43
N ASP A 115 -3.10 -18.02 15.04
CA ASP A 115 -2.41 -18.24 16.33
C ASP A 115 -3.39 -18.74 17.39
N ARG A 116 -4.53 -18.05 17.57
CA ARG A 116 -5.62 -18.45 18.47
C ARG A 116 -6.14 -19.87 18.22
N LEU A 117 -6.20 -20.31 16.96
CA LEU A 117 -6.67 -21.66 16.60
C LEU A 117 -5.61 -22.74 16.83
N THR A 118 -4.32 -22.38 16.91
CA THR A 118 -3.19 -23.31 17.03
C THR A 118 -2.59 -23.42 18.43
N VAL A 119 -2.81 -22.43 19.29
CA VAL A 119 -2.43 -22.48 20.71
C VAL A 119 -3.40 -23.43 21.41
N LYS A 120 -2.92 -24.64 21.74
CA LYS A 120 -3.58 -25.60 22.63
C LYS A 120 -3.24 -25.31 24.08
#